data_AF-A0A966SSM4-F1
#
_entry.id   AF-A0A966SSM4-F1
#
_cell.length_a   1.000
_cell.length_b   1.000
_cell.length_c   1.000
_cell.angle_alpha   90.00
_cell.angle_beta   90.00
_cell.angle_gamma   90.00
#
_symmetry.space_group_name_H-M   'P 1'
#
loop_
_entity.id
_entity.type
_entity.pdbx_description
1 polymer ?
#
loop_
_entity_poly.entity_id
_entity_poly.type
_entity_poly.pdbx_seq_one_letter_code
_entity_poly.pdbx_strand_id
1 'polypeptide(L)' 'SDVRSANRVIVTYPVQSLGGNDRGMRATYRQAFDNLVAGLPWHVAELRLPDELGYLLTRKAPPAPVSQ' A
#
# COMPACT_ATOMS: atom_id res chain seq x y z
N SER A 1 10.46 9.81 -25.97
CA SER A 1 9.95 10.58 -24.82
C SER A 1 9.67 9.60 -23.70
N ASP A 2 10.58 9.46 -22.74
CA ASP A 2 10.50 8.39 -21.73
C ASP A 2 9.55 8.80 -20.60
N VAL A 3 8.35 8.18 -20.58
CA VAL A 3 7.40 8.37 -19.49
C VAL A 3 7.94 7.61 -18.27
N ARG A 4 8.33 8.34 -17.23
CA ARG A 4 8.93 7.75 -16.02
C ARG A 4 8.00 6.69 -15.43
N SER A 5 8.43 5.44 -15.53
CA SER A 5 7.76 4.29 -14.94
C SER A 5 7.93 4.34 -13.43
N ALA A 6 7.05 5.05 -12.72
CA ALA A 6 6.96 4.96 -11.27
C ALA A 6 6.45 3.56 -10.91
N ASN A 7 7.37 2.60 -10.80
CA ASN A 7 7.06 1.21 -10.46
C ASN A 7 6.78 1.02 -8.97
N ARG A 8 6.77 2.11 -8.18
CA ARG A 8 6.66 2.12 -6.72
C ARG A 8 5.79 3.29 -6.25
N VAL A 9 4.84 3.02 -5.38
CA VAL A 9 3.95 4.00 -4.75
C VAL A 9 3.96 3.76 -3.24
N ILE A 10 3.96 4.82 -2.45
CA ILE A 10 3.79 4.74 -1.00
C ILE A 10 2.42 5.33 -0.66
N VAL A 11 1.65 4.62 0.16
CA VAL A 11 0.37 5.07 0.71
C VAL A 11 0.51 5.10 2.22
N THR A 12 0.14 6.21 2.85
CA THR A 12 0.09 6.30 4.32
C THR A 12 -1.24 6.85 4.83
N TYR A 13 -1.64 6.42 6.03
CA TYR A 13 -2.80 6.91 6.75
C TYR A 13 -2.37 7.32 8.16
N PRO A 14 -2.70 8.53 8.64
CA PRO A 14 -2.44 8.90 10.03
C PRO A 14 -3.32 8.05 10.96
N VAL A 15 -2.76 7.57 12.07
CA VAL A 15 -3.49 6.72 13.03
C VAL A 15 -3.56 7.27 14.44
N GLN A 16 -2.96 8.43 14.71
CA GLN A 16 -3.20 9.16 15.94
C GLN A 16 -4.54 9.90 15.87
N SER A 17 -5.44 9.60 16.80
CA SER A 17 -6.64 10.41 17.05
C SER A 17 -6.30 11.49 18.07
N LEU A 18 -6.86 12.69 17.91
CA LEU A 18 -6.75 13.77 18.91
C LEU A 18 -7.41 13.42 20.26
N GLY A 19 -8.15 12.30 20.34
CA GLY A 19 -8.97 11.90 21.50
C GLY A 19 -8.69 10.50 22.07
N GLY A 20 -7.64 9.79 21.62
CA GLY A 20 -7.13 8.59 22.29
C GLY A 20 -7.81 7.25 21.99
N ASN A 21 -8.48 7.08 20.84
CA ASN A 21 -9.00 5.77 20.42
C ASN A 21 -8.49 5.35 19.03
N ASP A 22 -7.21 4.95 18.99
CA ASP A 22 -6.47 4.69 17.74
C ASP A 22 -6.70 3.29 17.15
N ARG A 23 -7.18 2.34 17.96
CA ARG A 23 -7.39 0.94 17.54
C ARG A 23 -8.47 0.80 16.47
N GLY A 24 -9.57 1.54 16.58
CA GLY A 24 -10.66 1.52 15.60
C GLY A 24 -10.23 2.05 14.23
N MET A 25 -9.50 3.18 14.21
CA MET A 25 -9.04 3.82 12.98
C MET A 25 -8.08 2.92 12.20
N ARG A 26 -7.17 2.22 12.90
CA ARG A 26 -6.25 1.27 12.26
C ARG A 26 -6.98 0.18 11.48
N ALA A 27 -8.02 -0.41 12.07
CA ALA A 27 -8.81 -1.45 11.42
C ALA A 27 -9.57 -0.89 10.20
N THR A 28 -10.17 0.29 10.34
CA THR A 28 -10.89 0.96 9.24
C THR A 28 -9.98 1.28 8.06
N TYR A 29 -8.80 1.85 8.31
CA TYR A 29 -7.87 2.19 7.22
C TYR A 29 -7.26 0.96 6.56
N ARG A 30 -7.01 -0.11 7.31
CA ARG A 30 -6.58 -1.39 6.73
C ARG A 30 -7.63 -1.95 5.78
N GLN A 31 -8.90 -1.97 6.20
CA GLN A 31 -10.00 -2.41 5.35
C GLN A 31 -10.16 -1.53 4.10
N ALA A 32 -10.04 -0.21 4.25
CA ALA A 32 -10.11 0.72 3.13
C ALA A 32 -8.97 0.50 2.14
N PHE A 33 -7.75 0.26 2.63
CA PHE A 33 -6.59 -0.05 1.81
C PHE A 33 -6.76 -1.39 1.09
N ASP A 34 -7.20 -2.44 1.78
CA ASP A 34 -7.44 -3.76 1.21
C ASP A 34 -8.45 -3.68 0.04
N ASN A 35 -9.51 -2.87 0.20
CA ASN A 35 -10.49 -2.62 -0.85
C ASN A 35 -9.89 -1.82 -2.04
N LEU A 36 -8.99 -0.86 -1.77
CA LEU A 36 -8.35 -0.05 -2.79
C LEU A 36 -7.44 -0.88 -3.71
N VAL A 37 -6.74 -1.87 -3.16
CA VAL A 37 -5.80 -2.70 -3.91
C VAL A 37 -6.40 -4.02 -4.42
N ALA A 38 -7.64 -4.32 -4.04
CA ALA A 38 -8.33 -5.54 -4.44
C ALA A 38 -8.40 -5.67 -5.97
N GLY A 39 -7.92 -6.80 -6.49
CA GLY A 39 -7.94 -7.11 -7.93
C GLY A 39 -6.89 -6.35 -8.77
N LEU A 40 -6.06 -5.50 -8.15
CA LEU A 40 -5.00 -4.79 -8.86
C LEU A 40 -3.68 -5.59 -8.84
N PRO A 41 -2.84 -5.49 -9.88
CA PRO A 41 -1.59 -6.23 -9.99
C PRO A 41 -0.44 -5.61 -9.18
N TRP A 42 -0.71 -5.21 -7.93
CA TRP A 42 0.27 -4.65 -7.01
C TRP A 42 0.80 -5.73 -6.06
N HIS A 43 2.10 -5.70 -5.82
CA HIS A 43 2.68 -6.34 -4.64
C HIS A 43 2.72 -5.31 -3.51
N VAL A 44 2.24 -5.69 -2.33
CA VAL A 44 2.11 -4.80 -1.16
C VAL A 44 3.08 -5.25 -0.08
N ALA A 45 3.83 -4.31 0.50
CA ALA A 45 4.58 -4.49 1.74
C ALA A 45 4.16 -3.45 2.78
N GLU A 46 3.90 -3.87 4.01
CA GLU A 46 3.63 -2.95 5.11
C GLU A 46 4.93 -2.26 5.58
N LEU A 47 4.82 -0.97 5.90
CA LEU A 47 5.89 -0.16 6.46
C LEU A 47 5.63 0.06 7.95
N ARG A 48 6.66 -0.06 8.77
CA ARG A 48 6.58 0.28 10.20
C ARG A 48 6.78 1.78 10.36
N LEU A 49 5.69 2.49 10.63
CA LEU A 49 5.69 3.90 10.98
C LEU A 49 5.07 4.06 12.37
N PRO A 50 5.58 4.98 13.23
CA PRO A 50 5.10 5.10 14.61
C PRO A 50 3.61 5.46 14.69
N ASP A 51 3.21 6.46 13.91
CA ASP A 51 1.91 7.14 14.01
C ASP A 51 1.12 7.10 12.70
N GLU A 52 1.58 6.27 11.77
CA GLU A 52 0.96 6.05 10.47
C GLU A 52 0.83 4.56 10.18
N LEU A 53 -0.18 4.19 9.41
CA LEU A 53 -0.17 2.94 8.64
C LEU A 53 0.49 3.23 7.31
N GLY A 54 1.54 2.49 6.95
CA GLY A 54 2.23 2.69 5.69
C GLY A 54 2.24 1.43 4.82
N TYR A 55 2.13 1.62 3.51
CA TYR A 55 2.17 0.56 2.51
C TYR A 55 3.07 0.98 1.34
N LEU A 56 3.98 0.09 0.94
CA LEU A 56 4.74 0.18 -0.30
C LEU A 56 4.10 -0.73 -1.34
N LEU A 57 3.63 -0.14 -2.43
CA LEU A 57 3.12 -0.84 -3.59
C LEU A 57 4.21 -0.88 -4.65
N THR A 58 4.47 -2.07 -5.19
CA THR A 58 5.37 -2.24 -6.35
C THR A 58 4.63 -2.96 -7.45
N ARG A 59 4.79 -2.52 -8.71
CA ARG A 59 4.12 -3.18 -9.83
C ARG A 59 4.64 -4.62 -9.91
N LYS A 60 3.73 -5.61 -9.94
CA LYS A 60 4.11 -6.98 -10.20
C LYS A 60 4.79 -7.00 -11.57
N ALA A 61 6.06 -7.37 -11.63
CA ALA A 61 6.70 -7.60 -12.91
C ALA A 61 5.88 -8.70 -13.64
N PRO A 62 5.65 -8.57 -14.96
CA PRO A 62 5.12 -9.69 -15.72
C PRO A 62 5.94 -10.95 -15.40
N PRO A 63 5.32 -12.14 -15.29
CA PRO A 63 6.09 -13.37 -15.18
C PRO A 63 7.15 -13.39 -16.29
N ALA A 64 8.37 -13.80 -15.95
CA ALA A 64 9.44 -13.87 -16.93
C ALA A 64 8.94 -14.66 -18.16
N PRO A 65 9.24 -14.20 -19.39
CA PRO A 65 8.85 -14.94 -20.58
C PRO A 65 9.42 -16.35 -20.48
N VAL A 66 8.55 -17.36 -20.62
CA VAL A 66 8.96 -18.75 -20.65
C VAL A 66 9.76 -18.95 -21.94
N SER A 67 11.03 -19.31 -21.82
CA SER A 67 11.82 -19.73 -22.98
C SER A 67 11.20 -21.01 -23.54
N GLN A 68 10.84 -20.99 -24.83
CA GLN A 68 10.46 -22.19 -25.59
C GLN A 68 11.68 -23.04 -25.91
#